data_AF-Q08SW0-F1
#
_entry.id   AF-Q08SW0-F1
#
_cell.length_a   1.000
_cell.length_b   1.000
_cell.length_c   1.000
_cell.angle_alpha   90.00
_cell.angle_beta   90.00
_cell.angle_gamma   90.00
#
_symmetry.space_group_name_H-M   'P 1'
#
loop_
_entity.id
_entity.type
_entity.pdbx_description
1 polymer ?
#
loop_
_entity_poly.entity_id
_entity_poly.type
_entity_poly.pdbx_seq_one_letter_code
_entity_poly.pdbx_strand_id
1 'polypeptide(L)'
;MAGNRFETTLPDAGTRVRFKLLTGEDERRLPQLQRAAPEKLLSSVLAYRVLDVDGVDARDKRRFLEDLTLRDADFLVDEFDRVDCGVDTTLEVECPECFMRQEVELPFDRGFFLPGQARTARRRERSTSSPA
;
A
#
# COMPACT_ATOMS: atom_id res chain seq x y z
N MET A 1 -5.15 19.18 10.02
CA MET A 1 -5.71 18.09 9.19
C MET A 1 -5.77 16.85 10.06
N ALA A 2 -6.86 16.09 10.05
CA ALA A 2 -7.00 14.87 10.87
C ALA A 2 -7.41 13.70 9.96
N GLY A 3 -6.70 12.57 10.05
CA GLY A 3 -6.97 11.34 9.31
C GLY A 3 -5.92 11.01 8.23
N ASN A 4 -6.33 10.28 7.20
CA ASN A 4 -5.49 9.73 6.12
C ASN A 4 -5.14 10.73 5.00
N ARG A 5 -5.05 12.04 5.29
CA ARG A 5 -4.85 13.11 4.29
C ARG A 5 -3.59 13.90 4.61
N PHE A 6 -2.79 14.17 3.58
CA PHE A 6 -1.46 14.75 3.69
C PHE A 6 -1.23 15.80 2.59
N GLU A 7 -0.20 16.62 2.77
CA GLU A 7 0.20 17.64 1.80
C GLU A 7 1.72 17.62 1.60
N THR A 8 2.14 17.89 0.37
CA THR A 8 3.55 18.06 0.01
C THR A 8 3.67 19.07 -1.13
N THR A 9 4.89 19.55 -1.41
CA THR A 9 5.18 20.47 -2.50
C THR A 9 6.12 19.79 -3.49
N LEU A 10 5.73 19.79 -4.76
CA LEU A 10 6.53 19.16 -5.81
C LEU A 10 7.83 19.92 -6.06
N PRO A 11 8.99 19.23 -6.16
CA PRO A 11 10.29 19.89 -6.28
C PRO A 11 10.48 20.63 -7.61
N ASP A 12 10.02 20.10 -8.74
CA ASP A 12 10.18 20.74 -10.04
C ASP A 12 9.00 21.67 -10.35
N ALA A 13 7.76 21.21 -10.19
CA ALA A 13 6.56 22.01 -10.45
C ALA A 13 6.29 23.11 -9.40
N GLY A 14 6.93 23.06 -8.22
CA GLY A 14 6.74 24.02 -7.12
C GLY A 14 5.30 24.11 -6.58
N THR A 15 4.44 23.17 -7.00
CA THR A 15 3.01 23.20 -6.74
C THR A 15 2.67 22.34 -5.54
N ARG A 16 1.78 22.83 -4.67
CA ARG A 16 1.33 22.08 -3.50
C ARG A 16 0.26 21.06 -3.89
N VAL A 17 0.44 19.83 -3.45
CA VAL A 17 -0.43 18.70 -3.73
C VAL A 17 -0.97 18.13 -2.43
N ARG A 18 -2.28 17.92 -2.38
CA ARG A 18 -2.96 17.23 -1.26
C ARG A 18 -3.33 15.82 -1.70
N PHE A 19 -2.94 14.83 -0.91
CA PHE A 19 -3.16 13.42 -1.21
C PHE A 19 -3.73 12.66 -0.01
N LYS A 20 -4.14 11.42 -0.23
CA LYS A 20 -4.60 10.50 0.81
C LYS A 20 -3.89 9.15 0.74
N LEU A 21 -3.74 8.52 1.91
CA LEU A 21 -3.45 7.08 1.97
C LEU A 21 -4.69 6.29 1.55
N LEU A 22 -4.45 5.17 0.88
CA LEU A 22 -5.52 4.26 0.45
C LEU A 22 -6.17 3.61 1.68
N THR A 23 -7.48 3.46 1.62
CA THR A 23 -8.24 2.64 2.54
C THR A 23 -8.42 1.22 1.98
N GLY A 24 -8.84 0.25 2.79
CA GLY A 24 -9.14 -1.10 2.27
C GLY A 24 -10.28 -1.13 1.23
N GLU A 25 -11.14 -0.11 1.16
CA GLU A 25 -12.10 0.04 0.06
C GLU A 25 -11.41 0.52 -1.23
N ASP A 26 -10.53 1.51 -1.09
CA ASP A 26 -9.73 2.06 -2.17
C ASP A 26 -8.86 0.98 -2.85
N GLU A 27 -8.16 0.17 -2.06
CA GLU A 27 -7.34 -0.95 -2.53
C GLU A 27 -8.13 -1.97 -3.35
N ARG A 28 -9.39 -2.22 -2.98
CA ARG A 28 -10.26 -3.15 -3.73
C ARG A 28 -10.69 -2.59 -5.08
N ARG A 29 -10.71 -1.26 -5.24
CA ARG A 29 -11.10 -0.57 -6.48
C ARG A 29 -9.92 -0.38 -7.43
N LEU A 30 -8.70 -0.25 -6.89
CA LEU A 30 -7.48 0.00 -7.68
C LEU A 30 -7.28 -0.97 -8.87
N PRO A 31 -7.45 -2.30 -8.71
CA PRO A 31 -7.28 -3.25 -9.82
C PRO A 31 -8.26 -3.02 -10.97
N GLN A 32 -9.47 -2.52 -10.68
CA GLN A 32 -10.48 -2.24 -11.70
C GLN A 32 -10.08 -1.00 -12.51
N LEU A 33 -9.55 0.03 -11.84
CA LEU A 33 -9.05 1.24 -12.48
C LEU A 33 -7.83 0.97 -13.36
N GLN A 34 -6.90 0.13 -12.89
CA GLN A 34 -5.73 -0.27 -13.66
C GLN A 34 -6.10 -1.01 -14.95
N ARG A 35 -7.12 -1.89 -14.90
CA ARG A 35 -7.64 -2.58 -16.11
C ARG A 35 -8.34 -1.63 -17.07
N ALA A 36 -8.97 -0.57 -16.57
CA ALA A 36 -9.66 0.41 -17.40
C ALA A 36 -8.71 1.37 -18.14
N ALA A 37 -7.46 1.53 -17.66
CA ALA A 37 -6.46 2.41 -18.26
C ALA A 37 -5.05 1.80 -18.24
N PRO A 38 -4.82 0.70 -19.01
CA PRO A 38 -3.56 -0.05 -18.96
C PRO A 38 -2.35 0.71 -19.50
N GLU A 39 -2.55 1.69 -20.39
CA GLU A 39 -1.45 2.52 -20.92
C GLU A 39 -1.09 3.71 -20.01
N LYS A 40 -1.91 3.97 -18.99
CA LYS A 40 -1.79 5.14 -18.09
C LYS A 40 -1.84 4.71 -16.63
N LEU A 41 -1.16 3.61 -16.29
CA LEU A 41 -1.22 3.00 -14.96
C LEU A 41 -0.74 3.96 -13.87
N LEU A 42 0.43 4.57 -14.05
CA LEU A 42 1.02 5.46 -13.05
C LEU A 42 0.10 6.66 -12.77
N SER A 43 -0.26 7.41 -13.81
CA SER A 43 -1.12 8.59 -13.65
C SER A 43 -2.52 8.24 -13.13
N SER A 44 -3.05 7.06 -13.45
CA SER A 44 -4.34 6.61 -12.90
C SER A 44 -4.26 6.28 -11.41
N VAL A 45 -3.15 5.70 -10.94
CA VAL A 45 -2.89 5.45 -9.51
C VAL A 45 -2.67 6.77 -8.77
N LEU A 46 -1.85 7.66 -9.33
CA LEU A 46 -1.61 9.00 -8.78
C LEU A 46 -2.92 9.79 -8.67
N ALA A 47 -3.75 9.80 -9.73
CA ALA A 47 -5.02 10.51 -9.75
C ALA A 47 -6.03 10.00 -8.71
N TYR A 48 -5.91 8.73 -8.32
CA TYR A 48 -6.75 8.13 -7.29
C TYR A 48 -6.31 8.50 -5.86
N ARG A 49 -5.00 8.67 -5.63
CA ARG A 49 -4.43 9.08 -4.34
C ARG A 49 -4.44 10.59 -4.13
N VAL A 50 -4.22 11.37 -5.19
CA VAL A 50 -4.22 12.83 -5.15
C VAL A 50 -5.64 13.37 -5.08
N LEU A 51 -5.94 14.10 -4.01
CA LEU A 51 -7.22 14.74 -3.79
C LEU A 51 -7.33 16.02 -4.61
N ASP A 52 -6.35 16.90 -4.45
CA ASP A 52 -6.35 18.25 -5.02
C ASP A 52 -4.93 18.74 -5.31
N VAL A 53 -4.80 19.64 -6.28
CA VAL A 53 -3.54 20.27 -6.69
C VAL A 53 -3.78 21.76 -6.71
N ASP A 54 -3.01 22.52 -5.94
CA ASP A 54 -3.23 23.96 -5.82
C ASP A 54 -3.07 24.65 -7.18
N GLY A 55 -4.07 25.44 -7.57
CA GLY A 55 -4.07 26.17 -8.85
C GLY A 55 -4.49 25.33 -10.07
N VAL A 56 -4.89 24.07 -9.89
CA VAL A 56 -5.39 23.21 -10.97
C VAL A 56 -6.85 22.85 -10.71
N ASP A 57 -7.72 23.13 -11.69
CA ASP A 57 -9.13 22.72 -11.61
C ASP A 57 -9.27 21.19 -11.55
N ALA A 58 -10.29 20.71 -10.85
CA ALA A 58 -10.54 19.27 -10.68
C ALA A 58 -10.66 18.49 -12.02
N ARG A 59 -11.13 19.15 -13.08
CA ARG A 59 -11.23 18.57 -14.44
C ARG A 59 -9.86 18.39 -15.11
N ASP A 60 -8.91 19.25 -14.78
CA ASP A 60 -7.58 19.33 -15.38
C ASP A 60 -6.53 18.56 -14.55
N LYS A 61 -6.86 18.18 -13.32
CA LYS A 61 -6.00 17.39 -12.42
C LYS A 61 -5.41 16.14 -13.07
N ARG A 62 -6.22 15.37 -13.82
CA ARG A 62 -5.74 14.12 -14.44
C ARG A 62 -4.68 14.41 -15.50
N ARG A 63 -4.87 15.47 -16.28
CA ARG A 63 -3.90 15.92 -17.28
C ARG A 63 -2.62 16.42 -16.61
N PHE A 64 -2.74 17.21 -15.55
CA PHE A 64 -1.60 17.66 -14.75
C PHE A 64 -0.74 16.49 -14.25
N LEU A 65 -1.37 15.43 -13.73
CA LEU A 65 -0.67 14.23 -13.25
C LEU A 65 -0.07 13.37 -14.37
N GLU A 66 -0.60 13.44 -15.58
CA GLU A 66 -0.02 12.80 -16.77
C GLU A 66 1.19 13.56 -17.30
N ASP A 67 1.20 14.89 -17.14
CA ASP A 67 2.25 15.79 -17.61
C ASP A 67 3.37 16.01 -16.56
N LEU A 68 3.32 15.34 -15.41
CA LEU A 68 4.36 15.43 -14.37
C LEU A 68 5.72 14.94 -14.88
N THR A 69 6.79 15.56 -14.40
CA THR A 69 8.14 15.01 -14.60
C THR A 69 8.25 13.68 -13.87
N LEU A 70 9.11 12.78 -14.36
CA LEU A 70 9.38 11.51 -13.68
C LEU A 70 9.86 11.75 -12.24
N ARG A 71 10.62 12.81 -12.02
CA ARG A 71 11.14 13.19 -10.70
C ARG A 71 10.02 13.61 -9.73
N ASP A 72 9.09 14.45 -10.19
CA ASP A 72 7.95 14.86 -9.36
C ASP A 72 7.01 13.68 -9.07
N ALA A 73 6.83 12.77 -10.04
CA ALA A 73 6.04 11.57 -9.85
C ALA A 73 6.68 10.60 -8.84
N ASP A 74 7.99 10.37 -8.95
CA ASP A 74 8.79 9.55 -8.02
C ASP A 74 8.75 10.14 -6.61
N PHE A 75 8.99 11.44 -6.48
CA PHE A 75 8.88 12.16 -5.20
C PHE A 75 7.48 12.04 -4.58
N LEU A 76 6.41 12.07 -5.38
CA LEU A 76 5.05 11.86 -4.89
C LEU A 76 4.85 10.43 -4.34
N VAL A 77 5.44 9.43 -4.98
CA VAL A 77 5.40 8.03 -4.51
C VAL A 77 6.17 7.89 -3.20
N ASP A 78 7.38 8.45 -3.12
CA ASP A 78 8.18 8.48 -1.88
C ASP A 78 7.42 9.15 -0.73
N GLU A 79 6.73 10.25 -1.00
CA GLU A 79 5.92 10.94 0.02
C GLU A 79 4.71 10.10 0.46
N PHE A 80 4.15 9.26 -0.40
CA PHE A 80 3.12 8.31 0.00
C PHE A 80 3.68 7.27 0.97
N ASP A 81 4.84 6.70 0.65
CA ASP A 81 5.47 5.65 1.44
C ASP A 81 6.03 6.21 2.77
N ARG A 82 6.55 7.44 2.76
CA ARG A 82 7.04 8.14 3.96
C ARG A 82 5.96 8.32 5.02
N VAL A 83 4.73 8.59 4.60
CA VAL A 83 3.60 8.76 5.53
C VAL A 83 2.82 7.47 5.75
N ASP A 84 3.06 6.45 4.93
CA ASP A 84 2.48 5.14 5.15
C ASP A 84 3.04 4.55 6.44
N CYS A 85 2.15 4.05 7.29
CA CYS A 85 2.50 3.52 8.61
C CYS A 85 2.90 2.04 8.53
N GLY A 86 3.55 1.65 7.42
CA GLY A 86 4.04 0.31 7.19
C GLY A 86 5.09 -0.10 8.22
N VAL A 87 5.26 -1.41 8.41
CA VAL A 87 6.32 -1.98 9.25
C VAL A 87 7.30 -2.73 8.37
N ASP A 88 8.59 -2.55 8.63
CA ASP A 88 9.62 -3.36 7.99
C ASP A 88 9.56 -4.78 8.57
N THR A 89 9.29 -5.75 7.69
CA THR A 89 9.16 -7.17 8.00
C THR A 89 10.46 -7.95 7.77
N THR A 90 11.51 -7.26 7.35
CA THR A 90 12.83 -7.84 7.12
C THR A 90 13.55 -7.99 8.46
N LEU A 91 13.96 -9.21 8.79
CA LEU A 91 14.69 -9.53 10.00
C LEU A 91 16.11 -10.00 9.65
N GLU A 92 17.11 -9.31 10.20
CA GLU A 92 18.49 -9.82 10.20
C GLU A 92 18.64 -10.87 11.30
N VAL A 93 18.81 -12.14 10.91
CA VAL A 93 19.03 -13.24 11.83
C VAL A 93 20.49 -13.66 11.78
N GLU A 94 21.17 -13.64 12.93
CA GLU A 94 22.55 -14.12 13.07
C GLU A 94 22.55 -15.56 13.62
N CYS A 95 23.24 -16.46 12.92
CA CYS A 95 23.44 -17.83 13.41
C CYS A 95 24.42 -17.83 14.60
N PRO A 96 24.04 -18.36 15.77
CA PRO A 96 24.90 -18.33 16.97
C PRO A 96 26.13 -19.26 16.86
N GLU A 97 26.14 -20.20 15.92
CA GLU A 97 27.23 -21.18 15.76
C GLU A 97 28.28 -20.73 14.73
N CYS A 98 27.83 -20.20 13.59
CA CYS A 98 28.73 -19.83 12.48
C CYS A 98 28.78 -18.33 12.18
N PHE A 99 28.03 -17.51 12.93
CA PHE A 99 27.96 -16.04 12.79
C PHE A 99 27.52 -15.53 11.42
N MET A 100 26.97 -16.40 10.57
CA MET A 100 26.35 -15.99 9.31
C MET A 100 25.10 -15.15 9.61
N ARG A 101 25.00 -13.99 8.98
CA ARG A 101 23.79 -13.16 8.96
C ARG A 101 22.98 -13.46 7.73
N GLN A 102 21.68 -13.65 7.92
CA GLN A 102 20.72 -13.85 6.85
C GLN A 102 19.56 -12.87 7.03
N GLU A 103 19.12 -12.26 5.93
CA GLU A 103 17.88 -11.50 5.89
C GLU A 103 16.71 -12.48 5.71
N VAL A 104 15.74 -12.42 6.60
CA VAL A 104 14.56 -13.30 6.61
C VAL A 104 13.31 -12.43 6.59
N GLU A 105 12.42 -12.70 5.64
CA GLU A 105 11.10 -12.07 5.58
C GLU A 105 10.17 -12.72 6.61
N LEU A 106 9.62 -11.93 7.53
CA LEU A 106 8.63 -12.43 8.49
C LEU A 106 7.33 -12.81 7.75
N PRO A 107 6.82 -14.05 7.90
CA PRO A 107 5.62 -14.46 7.19
C PRO A 107 4.37 -13.83 7.84
N PHE A 108 4.00 -12.61 7.44
CA PHE A 108 2.72 -11.97 7.78
C PHE A 108 1.56 -12.41 6.87
N ASP A 109 1.45 -13.71 6.64
CA ASP A 109 0.36 -14.27 5.87
C ASP A 109 -0.88 -14.52 6.74
N ARG A 110 -1.96 -15.02 6.13
CA ARG A 110 -3.18 -15.36 6.88
C ARG A 110 -2.92 -16.40 7.96
N GLY A 111 -1.97 -17.31 7.76
CA GLY A 111 -1.58 -18.33 8.72
C GLY A 111 -1.02 -17.73 10.02
N PHE A 112 -0.29 -16.62 9.93
CA PHE A 112 0.27 -15.90 11.08
C PHE A 112 -0.81 -15.31 11.99
N PHE A 113 -1.77 -14.58 11.44
CA PHE A 113 -2.78 -13.87 12.25
C PHE A 113 -3.96 -14.76 12.67
N LEU A 114 -4.28 -15.80 11.90
CA LEU A 114 -5.47 -16.62 12.10
C LEU A 114 -5.08 -18.10 12.24
N PRO A 115 -4.98 -18.64 13.47
CA PRO A 115 -4.74 -20.08 13.70
C PRO A 115 -5.95 -20.98 13.36
N GLY A 116 -6.82 -20.54 12.45
CA GLY A 116 -8.16 -21.09 12.21
C GLY A 116 -8.21 -22.46 11.53
N GLN A 117 -7.25 -22.78 10.66
CA GLN A 117 -7.28 -24.08 9.96
C GLN A 117 -7.03 -25.25 10.92
N ALA A 118 -6.09 -25.09 11.85
CA ALA A 118 -5.81 -26.10 12.88
C ALA A 118 -6.90 -26.20 13.96
N ARG A 119 -7.69 -25.13 14.18
CA ARG A 119 -8.83 -25.14 15.12
C ARG A 119 -10.06 -25.80 14.51
N THR A 120 -10.33 -25.58 13.23
CA THR A 120 -11.47 -26.16 12.51
C THR A 120 -11.28 -27.66 12.28
N ALA A 121 -10.05 -28.10 11.96
CA ALA A 121 -9.68 -29.51 11.88
C ALA A 121 -9.91 -30.22 13.23
N ARG A 122 -9.37 -29.68 14.33
CA ARG A 122 -9.58 -30.20 15.69
C ARG A 122 -11.05 -30.26 16.10
N ARG A 123 -11.88 -29.28 15.71
CA ARG A 123 -13.33 -29.31 15.99
C ARG A 123 -14.04 -30.42 15.23
N ARG A 124 -13.69 -30.65 13.95
CA ARG A 124 -14.24 -31.76 13.15
C ARG A 124 -13.88 -33.11 13.75
N GLU A 125 -12.62 -33.32 14.09
CA GLU A 125 -12.14 -34.55 14.74
C GLU A 125 -12.87 -34.83 16.06
N ARG A 126 -13.16 -33.78 16.85
CA ARG A 126 -13.90 -33.89 18.11
C ARG A 126 -15.39 -34.20 17.91
N SER A 127 -16.01 -33.71 16.84
CA SER A 127 -17.40 -34.05 16.49
C SER A 127 -17.55 -35.47 15.94
N THR A 128 -16.52 -36.02 15.29
CA THR A 128 -16.53 -37.41 14.77
C THR A 128 -16.15 -38.46 15.83
N SER A 129 -15.63 -38.05 16.98
CA SER A 129 -15.19 -38.92 18.08
C SER A 129 -16.14 -38.96 19.28
N SER A 130 -17.31 -38.30 19.20
CA SER A 130 -18.35 -38.44 20.23
C SER A 130 -19.12 -39.75 19.97
N PRO A 131 -19.08 -40.74 20.89
CA PRO A 131 -19.94 -41.91 20.79
C PRO A 131 -21.39 -41.52 21.11
N ALA A 132 -22.34 -42.18 20.44
CA ALA A 132 -23.75 -42.20 20.80
C ALA A 132 -23.98 -43.00 22.10
#